data_AF-A0A1V5L2F1-F1
#
_entry.id   AF-A0A1V5L2F1-F1
#
_cell.length_a   1.000
_cell.length_b   1.000
_cell.length_c   1.000
_cell.angle_alpha   90.00
_cell.angle_beta   90.00
_cell.angle_gamma   90.00
#
_symmetry.space_group_name_H-M   'P 1'
#
loop_
_entity.id
_entity.type
_entity.pdbx_description
1 polymer ?
#
loop_
_entity_poly.entity_id
_entity_poly.type
_entity_poly.pdbx_seq_one_letter_code
_entity_poly.pdbx_strand_id
1 'polypeptide(L)'
;MPRWGISVGHTTSTNNIVEYNHIHHVNNETYDTGGLEVTQHSRDHRTGSIFRHNLIHDTGGYSSMMGEDMWNSWGIYLDSFAGGFTVHGNVVYNTADGGLMIQGGKDNKVFNNVFVNNGPRRQILIAHFQANSSGTEFHHNIVAFDDPESTLIYCGRKAPESVARWDENLYWLTTGDELRVYLPGDEPYARWFRPLQAWRELGFDKQSMVTDPLFVDAANNDFRLRPESPAFALGFEPIDLSAVGPRNR
;
A
#
# COMPACT_ATOMS: atom_id res chain seq x y z
N MET A 1 21.62 -0.79 -12.95
CA MET A 1 20.29 -0.21 -12.70
C MET A 1 20.20 0.26 -11.26
N PRO A 2 19.28 1.15 -10.87
CA PRO A 2 19.09 1.52 -9.46
C PRO A 2 18.66 0.29 -8.63
N ARG A 3 19.32 0.08 -7.49
CA ARG A 3 19.12 -1.10 -6.64
C ARG A 3 18.14 -0.88 -5.51
N TRP A 4 17.98 0.36 -5.07
CA TRP A 4 17.27 0.69 -3.83
C TRP A 4 16.54 2.01 -3.97
N GLY A 5 15.38 2.13 -3.30
CA GLY A 5 14.73 3.39 -3.01
C GLY A 5 15.29 4.07 -1.76
N ILE A 6 14.42 4.73 -0.98
CA ILE A 6 14.79 5.33 0.31
C ILE A 6 14.48 4.34 1.43
N SER A 7 15.51 3.96 2.19
CA SER A 7 15.36 3.14 3.39
C SER A 7 15.55 3.98 4.64
N VAL A 8 14.58 3.94 5.55
CA VAL A 8 14.69 4.52 6.90
C VAL A 8 14.86 3.40 7.92
N GLY A 9 15.89 2.57 7.72
CA GLY A 9 16.10 1.33 8.47
C GLY A 9 17.18 1.42 9.57
N HIS A 10 16.76 1.17 10.83
CA HIS A 10 17.40 0.35 11.88
C HIS A 10 16.54 0.43 13.18
N THR A 11 16.72 -0.49 14.14
CA THR A 11 15.96 -0.57 15.42
C THR A 11 15.97 0.71 16.28
N THR A 12 16.81 1.69 15.94
CA THR A 12 17.02 2.95 16.67
C THR A 12 16.53 4.19 15.90
N SER A 13 16.07 4.03 14.67
CA SER A 13 15.63 5.15 13.82
C SER A 13 14.23 5.62 14.23
N THR A 14 14.09 6.89 14.59
CA THR A 14 12.84 7.49 15.09
C THR A 14 12.63 8.88 14.49
N ASN A 15 11.37 9.29 14.34
CA ASN A 15 10.93 10.62 13.93
C ASN A 15 11.52 11.10 12.60
N ASN A 16 11.74 10.18 11.65
CA ASN A 16 12.12 10.56 10.29
C ASN A 16 10.92 11.13 9.55
N ILE A 17 11.15 12.13 8.71
CA ILE A 17 10.14 12.62 7.78
C ILE A 17 10.70 12.44 6.37
N VAL A 18 10.03 11.61 5.58
CA VAL A 18 10.34 11.41 4.16
C VAL A 18 9.19 12.01 3.36
N GLU A 19 9.43 13.16 2.75
CA GLU A 19 8.39 13.92 2.06
C GLU A 19 8.84 14.56 0.76
N TYR A 20 7.89 14.71 -0.17
CA TYR A 20 8.08 15.35 -1.48
C TYR A 20 9.19 14.74 -2.35
N ASN A 21 9.40 13.42 -2.23
CA ASN A 21 10.34 12.70 -3.07
C ASN A 21 9.66 12.17 -4.33
N HIS A 22 10.38 12.22 -5.45
CA HIS A 22 10.04 11.49 -6.66
C HIS A 22 10.90 10.24 -6.72
N ILE A 23 10.30 9.08 -6.47
CA ILE A 23 11.00 7.81 -6.35
C ILE A 23 10.53 6.93 -7.50
N HIS A 24 11.41 6.67 -8.46
CA HIS A 24 11.01 5.93 -9.64
C HIS A 24 12.11 5.04 -10.21
N HIS A 25 11.71 3.93 -10.83
CA HIS A 25 12.63 2.99 -11.50
C HIS A 25 13.70 2.44 -10.55
N VAL A 26 13.28 2.09 -9.34
CA VAL A 26 14.11 1.56 -8.25
C VAL A 26 13.83 0.08 -8.01
N ASN A 27 14.70 -0.61 -7.27
CA ASN A 27 14.57 -2.05 -6.96
C ASN A 27 14.65 -2.97 -8.19
N ASN A 28 15.29 -2.52 -9.28
CA ASN A 28 15.37 -3.26 -10.55
C ASN A 28 16.32 -4.46 -10.51
N GLU A 29 17.17 -4.58 -9.48
CA GLU A 29 18.14 -5.68 -9.32
C GLU A 29 18.10 -6.24 -7.89
N THR A 30 17.05 -5.95 -7.11
CA THR A 30 17.00 -6.30 -5.69
C THR A 30 15.61 -6.77 -5.30
N TYR A 31 15.56 -8.00 -4.80
CA TYR A 31 14.36 -8.67 -4.32
C TYR A 31 14.05 -8.28 -2.87
N ASP A 32 12.77 -8.29 -2.49
CA ASP A 32 12.31 -8.04 -1.12
C ASP A 32 12.65 -6.64 -0.60
N THR A 33 12.26 -5.63 -1.38
CA THR A 33 12.58 -4.21 -1.11
C THR A 33 11.43 -3.30 -1.53
N GLY A 34 11.52 -2.00 -1.20
CA GLY A 34 10.54 -1.02 -1.66
C GLY A 34 11.14 0.30 -2.16
N GLY A 35 10.28 1.11 -2.78
CA GLY A 35 10.60 2.49 -3.13
C GLY A 35 10.77 3.37 -1.89
N LEU A 36 9.86 3.24 -0.94
CA LEU A 36 10.06 3.61 0.46
C LEU A 36 10.04 2.36 1.30
N GLU A 37 11.03 2.21 2.17
CA GLU A 37 11.11 0.99 2.95
C GLU A 37 11.75 1.12 4.32
N VAL A 38 11.49 0.12 5.13
CA VAL A 38 12.08 -0.08 6.45
C VAL A 38 12.10 -1.57 6.76
N THR A 39 13.15 -2.00 7.45
CA THR A 39 13.17 -3.25 8.21
C THR A 39 13.53 -2.94 9.66
N GLN A 40 12.54 -2.98 10.56
CA GLN A 40 12.73 -2.48 11.93
C GLN A 40 13.24 -3.54 12.92
N HIS A 41 12.84 -4.80 12.78
CA HIS A 41 13.14 -5.93 13.67
C HIS A 41 12.83 -5.74 15.17
N SER A 42 12.09 -4.69 15.55
CA SER A 42 11.69 -4.42 16.94
C SER A 42 10.17 -4.47 17.08
N ARG A 43 9.67 -5.42 17.87
CA ARG A 43 8.23 -5.71 18.04
C ARG A 43 7.45 -4.59 18.74
N ASP A 44 8.13 -3.78 19.54
CA ASP A 44 7.50 -2.82 20.45
C ASP A 44 7.85 -1.37 20.12
N HIS A 45 8.87 -1.14 19.29
CA HIS A 45 9.29 0.21 18.94
C HIS A 45 8.28 0.89 18.01
N ARG A 46 7.95 2.12 18.35
CA ARG A 46 7.11 3.02 17.57
C ARG A 46 7.98 4.18 17.14
N THR A 47 8.31 4.22 15.86
CA THR A 47 9.32 5.14 15.35
C THR A 47 8.82 6.57 15.39
N GLY A 48 7.51 6.82 15.24
CA GLY A 48 6.98 8.16 15.00
C GLY A 48 7.36 8.72 13.62
N SER A 49 7.85 7.89 12.72
CA SER A 49 8.29 8.32 11.39
C SER A 49 7.10 8.57 10.45
N ILE A 50 7.28 9.48 9.51
CA ILE A 50 6.24 9.95 8.60
C ILE A 50 6.71 9.78 7.16
N PHE A 51 5.90 9.11 6.35
CA PHE A 51 6.02 9.09 4.90
C PHE A 51 4.86 9.87 4.30
N ARG A 52 5.13 11.04 3.70
CA ARG A 52 4.04 11.86 3.16
C ARG A 52 4.34 12.58 1.88
N HIS A 53 3.33 12.79 1.04
CA HIS A 53 3.45 13.62 -0.16
C HIS A 53 4.58 13.17 -1.10
N ASN A 54 4.83 11.85 -1.20
CA ASN A 54 5.79 11.29 -2.14
C ASN A 54 5.07 10.76 -3.40
N LEU A 55 5.76 10.82 -4.54
CA LEU A 55 5.38 10.16 -5.78
C LEU A 55 6.28 8.95 -5.99
N ILE A 56 5.71 7.75 -5.95
CA ILE A 56 6.46 6.48 -5.99
C ILE A 56 5.93 5.65 -7.16
N HIS A 57 6.79 5.27 -8.11
CA HIS A 57 6.33 4.42 -9.21
C HIS A 57 7.42 3.61 -9.87
N ASP A 58 7.03 2.63 -10.69
CA ASP A 58 7.96 1.76 -11.44
C ASP A 58 8.99 1.12 -10.49
N THR A 59 8.54 0.53 -9.39
CA THR A 59 9.41 -0.15 -8.43
C THR A 59 9.48 -1.65 -8.72
N GLY A 60 10.68 -2.24 -8.75
CA GLY A 60 10.92 -3.66 -8.98
C GLY A 60 11.34 -3.97 -10.42
N GLY A 61 11.95 -5.16 -10.64
CA GLY A 61 12.29 -5.56 -12.00
C GLY A 61 13.19 -6.78 -12.22
N TYR A 62 13.89 -7.33 -11.22
CA TYR A 62 14.73 -8.52 -11.46
C TYR A 62 15.13 -9.32 -10.20
N SER A 63 15.28 -10.65 -10.38
CA SER A 63 15.67 -11.65 -9.37
C SER A 63 17.19 -11.89 -9.30
N SER A 64 17.69 -12.36 -8.14
CA SER A 64 19.04 -12.92 -7.99
C SER A 64 19.20 -14.35 -8.53
N MET A 65 18.10 -14.99 -8.95
CA MET A 65 18.10 -16.26 -9.67
C MET A 65 17.72 -15.98 -11.12
N MET A 66 18.69 -16.09 -12.03
CA MET A 66 18.49 -15.77 -13.45
C MET A 66 17.38 -16.63 -14.06
N GLY A 67 16.36 -15.99 -14.64
CA GLY A 67 15.40 -16.65 -15.54
C GLY A 67 13.92 -16.65 -15.10
N GLU A 68 13.58 -16.18 -13.90
CA GLU A 68 12.18 -16.05 -13.45
C GLU A 68 11.89 -14.64 -12.92
N ASP A 69 10.73 -14.09 -13.31
CA ASP A 69 10.23 -12.83 -12.77
C ASP A 69 9.86 -13.03 -11.29
N MET A 70 10.63 -12.42 -10.38
CA MET A 70 10.30 -12.42 -8.96
C MET A 70 9.63 -11.12 -8.56
N TRP A 71 8.34 -11.21 -8.27
CA TRP A 71 7.46 -10.11 -7.88
C TRP A 71 7.46 -9.91 -6.36
N ASN A 72 8.50 -9.35 -5.75
CA ASN A 72 8.44 -9.00 -4.31
C ASN A 72 9.09 -7.65 -4.03
N SER A 73 8.69 -6.66 -4.83
CA SER A 73 9.08 -5.26 -4.64
C SER A 73 7.83 -4.40 -4.50
N TRP A 74 7.91 -3.42 -3.62
CA TRP A 74 6.75 -2.65 -3.17
C TRP A 74 6.92 -1.16 -3.43
N GLY A 75 5.81 -0.44 -3.56
CA GLY A 75 5.86 1.02 -3.46
C GLY A 75 6.31 1.47 -2.07
N ILE A 76 5.56 1.06 -1.06
CA ILE A 76 5.84 1.31 0.36
C ILE A 76 5.94 -0.02 1.10
N TYR A 77 7.11 -0.27 1.70
CA TYR A 77 7.48 -1.53 2.35
C TYR A 77 7.72 -1.33 3.85
N LEU A 78 6.67 -1.50 4.65
CA LEU A 78 6.76 -1.44 6.12
C LEU A 78 7.07 -2.83 6.68
N ASP A 79 8.35 -3.21 6.59
CA ASP A 79 8.86 -4.51 7.01
C ASP A 79 9.82 -4.44 8.21
N SER A 80 10.37 -5.57 8.63
CA SER A 80 9.66 -6.35 9.63
C SER A 80 9.45 -5.60 10.94
N PHE A 81 8.22 -5.65 11.46
CA PHE A 81 7.83 -4.98 12.71
C PHE A 81 7.95 -3.45 12.69
N ALA A 82 7.93 -2.81 11.51
CA ALA A 82 7.84 -1.37 11.36
C ALA A 82 6.62 -0.84 12.13
N GLY A 83 6.83 -0.08 13.20
CA GLY A 83 5.77 0.39 14.10
C GLY A 83 5.76 1.91 14.23
N GLY A 84 4.59 2.48 14.48
CA GLY A 84 4.39 3.92 14.71
C GLY A 84 4.61 4.78 13.47
N PHE A 85 4.43 4.22 12.27
CA PHE A 85 4.52 4.98 11.03
C PHE A 85 3.22 5.73 10.74
N THR A 86 3.34 6.96 10.26
CA THR A 86 2.23 7.71 9.65
C THR A 86 2.50 7.84 8.16
N VAL A 87 1.67 7.21 7.33
CA VAL A 87 1.83 7.15 5.87
C VAL A 87 0.62 7.83 5.23
N HIS A 88 0.81 9.02 4.67
CA HIS A 88 -0.32 9.76 4.12
C HIS A 88 0.00 10.69 2.95
N GLY A 89 -0.97 10.93 2.08
CA GLY A 89 -0.78 11.85 0.96
C GLY A 89 0.23 11.34 -0.07
N ASN A 90 0.55 10.06 -0.12
CA ASN A 90 1.45 9.50 -1.14
C ASN A 90 0.65 9.05 -2.36
N VAL A 91 1.25 9.15 -3.54
CA VAL A 91 0.73 8.59 -4.79
C VAL A 91 1.69 7.49 -5.24
N VAL A 92 1.17 6.28 -5.40
CA VAL A 92 1.94 5.07 -5.64
C VAL A 92 1.36 4.29 -6.80
N TYR A 93 2.14 4.05 -7.87
CA TYR A 93 1.63 3.31 -9.02
C TYR A 93 2.66 2.46 -9.76
N ASN A 94 2.20 1.46 -10.51
CA ASN A 94 3.04 0.58 -11.33
C ASN A 94 4.20 -0.09 -10.55
N THR A 95 3.94 -0.55 -9.34
CA THR A 95 4.91 -1.30 -8.54
C THR A 95 4.79 -2.81 -8.79
N ALA A 96 5.88 -3.57 -8.79
CA ALA A 96 5.89 -4.98 -9.20
C ALA A 96 5.01 -5.94 -8.37
N ASP A 97 5.00 -5.87 -7.04
CA ASP A 97 4.21 -6.80 -6.21
C ASP A 97 2.95 -6.17 -5.62
N GLY A 98 3.04 -4.93 -5.14
CA GLY A 98 1.94 -4.17 -4.58
C GLY A 98 2.37 -2.78 -4.12
N GLY A 99 1.39 -1.88 -3.98
CA GLY A 99 1.66 -0.48 -3.63
C GLY A 99 2.04 -0.31 -2.16
N LEU A 100 1.56 -1.21 -1.30
CA LEU A 100 1.82 -1.19 0.13
C LEU A 100 1.94 -2.60 0.69
N MET A 101 2.95 -2.79 1.53
CA MET A 101 3.04 -3.91 2.45
C MET A 101 3.21 -3.43 3.89
N ILE A 102 2.42 -4.04 4.78
CA ILE A 102 2.57 -3.92 6.23
C ILE A 102 2.84 -5.30 6.80
N GLN A 103 4.07 -5.54 7.28
CA GLN A 103 4.46 -6.79 7.91
C GLN A 103 4.74 -6.61 9.41
N GLY A 104 3.71 -6.91 10.20
CA GLY A 104 3.75 -6.70 11.65
C GLY A 104 3.80 -5.22 12.04
N GLY A 105 4.29 -4.98 13.25
CA GLY A 105 4.46 -3.64 13.80
C GLY A 105 3.16 -3.09 14.39
N LYS A 106 3.30 -2.07 15.24
CA LYS A 106 2.19 -1.55 16.05
C LYS A 106 1.89 -0.10 15.71
N ASP A 107 0.61 0.25 15.69
CA ASP A 107 0.09 1.62 15.60
C ASP A 107 0.54 2.36 14.32
N ASN A 108 0.58 1.64 13.20
CA ASN A 108 0.80 2.24 11.88
C ASN A 108 -0.52 2.85 11.37
N LYS A 109 -0.45 4.07 10.85
CA LYS A 109 -1.59 4.79 10.27
C LYS A 109 -1.33 5.04 8.80
N VAL A 110 -2.19 4.52 7.95
CA VAL A 110 -2.09 4.66 6.50
C VAL A 110 -3.39 5.28 5.99
N PHE A 111 -3.33 6.54 5.58
CA PHE A 111 -4.54 7.25 5.16
C PHE A 111 -4.29 8.28 4.08
N ASN A 112 -5.33 8.63 3.32
CA ASN A 112 -5.23 9.67 2.30
C ASN A 112 -4.14 9.42 1.25
N ASN A 113 -3.87 8.15 0.91
CA ASN A 113 -2.95 7.78 -0.16
C ASN A 113 -3.72 7.32 -1.39
N VAL A 114 -3.07 7.38 -2.55
CA VAL A 114 -3.57 6.86 -3.82
C VAL A 114 -2.65 5.75 -4.29
N PHE A 115 -3.23 4.57 -4.51
CA PHE A 115 -2.54 3.38 -5.03
C PHE A 115 -3.18 3.00 -6.36
N VAL A 116 -2.42 2.99 -7.46
CA VAL A 116 -2.96 2.70 -8.80
C VAL A 116 -2.15 1.64 -9.55
N ASN A 117 -2.82 0.62 -10.10
CA ASN A 117 -2.19 -0.37 -10.98
C ASN A 117 -0.91 -0.97 -10.39
N ASN A 118 -0.97 -1.43 -9.13
CA ASN A 118 0.15 -2.07 -8.46
C ASN A 118 0.03 -3.60 -8.51
N GLY A 119 1.15 -4.33 -8.59
CA GLY A 119 1.16 -5.78 -8.77
C GLY A 119 1.10 -6.20 -10.23
N PRO A 120 1.08 -7.51 -10.47
CA PRO A 120 -0.18 -8.09 -10.94
C PRO A 120 -0.86 -8.94 -9.86
N ARG A 121 -0.19 -9.25 -8.75
CA ARG A 121 -0.72 -10.19 -7.75
C ARG A 121 -1.65 -9.53 -6.73
N ARG A 122 -1.31 -8.32 -6.29
CA ARG A 122 -2.01 -7.66 -5.19
C ARG A 122 -1.79 -6.15 -5.18
N GLN A 123 -2.78 -5.40 -4.69
CA GLN A 123 -2.62 -3.96 -4.45
C GLN A 123 -2.01 -3.69 -3.07
N ILE A 124 -2.61 -4.28 -2.02
CA ILE A 124 -2.23 -4.07 -0.63
C ILE A 124 -1.94 -5.41 0.04
N LEU A 125 -0.84 -5.52 0.77
CA LEU A 125 -0.54 -6.66 1.63
C LEU A 125 -0.54 -6.25 3.10
N ILE A 126 -1.26 -7.05 3.88
CA ILE A 126 -1.20 -7.03 5.34
C ILE A 126 -0.74 -8.42 5.81
N ALA A 127 0.52 -8.50 6.21
CA ALA A 127 1.16 -9.75 6.61
C ALA A 127 1.30 -9.81 8.13
N HIS A 128 0.49 -10.69 8.74
CA HIS A 128 0.49 -10.89 10.18
C HIS A 128 0.95 -12.29 10.55
N PHE A 129 1.91 -12.34 11.47
CA PHE A 129 2.54 -13.54 11.97
C PHE A 129 2.57 -13.49 13.50
N GLN A 130 1.98 -14.50 14.16
CA GLN A 130 2.13 -14.71 15.61
C GLN A 130 1.84 -13.45 16.48
N ALA A 131 0.71 -12.78 16.22
CA ALA A 131 0.32 -11.54 16.93
C ALA A 131 1.40 -10.44 16.91
N ASN A 132 2.07 -10.28 15.77
CA ASN A 132 3.13 -9.28 15.57
C ASN A 132 2.62 -7.86 15.26
N SER A 133 1.32 -7.65 15.18
CA SER A 133 0.71 -6.37 14.86
C SER A 133 -0.43 -6.00 15.78
N SER A 134 -0.64 -4.70 15.94
CA SER A 134 -1.83 -4.14 16.60
C SER A 134 -2.00 -2.68 16.25
N GLY A 135 -3.22 -2.15 16.33
CA GLY A 135 -3.46 -0.71 16.19
C GLY A 135 -3.27 -0.17 14.78
N THR A 136 -3.14 -1.03 13.77
CA THR A 136 -3.04 -0.59 12.39
C THR A 136 -4.35 0.07 11.97
N GLU A 137 -4.23 1.22 11.31
CA GLU A 137 -5.32 1.97 10.72
C GLU A 137 -5.07 2.11 9.20
N PHE A 138 -6.05 1.74 8.37
CA PHE A 138 -6.05 1.94 6.92
C PHE A 138 -7.36 2.58 6.48
N HIS A 139 -7.38 3.89 6.23
CA HIS A 139 -8.63 4.60 5.95
C HIS A 139 -8.48 5.76 4.97
N HIS A 140 -9.56 6.14 4.28
CA HIS A 140 -9.54 7.28 3.34
C HIS A 140 -8.47 7.11 2.25
N ASN A 141 -8.12 5.87 1.87
CA ASN A 141 -7.21 5.63 0.75
C ASN A 141 -8.01 5.35 -0.52
N ILE A 142 -7.43 5.67 -1.67
CA ILE A 142 -7.93 5.27 -2.98
C ILE A 142 -7.06 4.12 -3.48
N VAL A 143 -7.68 2.99 -3.82
CA VAL A 143 -7.01 1.87 -4.49
C VAL A 143 -7.75 1.57 -5.80
N ALA A 144 -7.09 1.87 -6.92
CA ALA A 144 -7.66 1.70 -8.26
C ALA A 144 -6.78 0.77 -9.09
N PHE A 145 -7.36 -0.14 -9.86
CA PHE A 145 -6.59 -1.03 -10.72
C PHE A 145 -7.40 -1.56 -11.89
N ASP A 146 -6.73 -2.06 -12.93
CA ASP A 146 -7.35 -2.56 -14.16
C ASP A 146 -7.19 -4.07 -14.39
N ASP A 147 -6.26 -4.72 -13.70
CA ASP A 147 -6.07 -6.17 -13.79
C ASP A 147 -7.07 -6.92 -12.90
N PRO A 148 -8.06 -7.64 -13.47
CA PRO A 148 -9.03 -8.40 -12.68
C PRO A 148 -8.39 -9.60 -11.96
N GLU A 149 -7.20 -10.04 -12.39
CA GLU A 149 -6.42 -11.08 -11.72
C GLU A 149 -5.60 -10.57 -10.53
N SER A 150 -5.54 -9.26 -10.31
CA SER A 150 -4.99 -8.70 -9.08
C SER A 150 -5.97 -8.81 -7.91
N THR A 151 -5.43 -9.05 -6.71
CA THR A 151 -6.19 -9.07 -5.46
C THR A 151 -6.16 -7.69 -4.82
N LEU A 152 -7.30 -7.15 -4.39
CA LEU A 152 -7.34 -5.85 -3.72
C LEU A 152 -6.54 -5.88 -2.40
N ILE A 153 -6.90 -6.80 -1.51
CA ILE A 153 -6.24 -6.97 -0.20
C ILE A 153 -5.75 -8.40 -0.07
N TYR A 154 -4.45 -8.55 0.18
CA TYR A 154 -3.84 -9.82 0.51
C TYR A 154 -3.56 -9.87 2.01
N CYS A 155 -4.31 -10.67 2.74
CA CYS A 155 -4.07 -10.93 4.15
C CYS A 155 -3.22 -12.19 4.28
N GLY A 156 -1.96 -12.05 4.69
CA GLY A 156 -0.98 -13.16 4.66
C GLY A 156 -1.37 -14.39 5.49
N ARG A 157 -2.27 -14.23 6.47
CA ARG A 157 -2.90 -15.29 7.29
C ARG A 157 -4.34 -14.87 7.65
N LYS A 158 -4.90 -15.35 8.76
CA LYS A 158 -6.20 -14.88 9.25
C LYS A 158 -6.18 -13.37 9.48
N ALA A 159 -7.30 -12.71 9.16
CA ALA A 159 -7.47 -11.30 9.47
C ALA A 159 -7.23 -11.06 10.97
N PRO A 160 -6.45 -10.05 11.33
CA PRO A 160 -6.11 -9.78 12.71
C PRO A 160 -7.29 -9.12 13.41
N GLU A 161 -7.66 -9.61 14.60
CA GLU A 161 -8.54 -8.86 15.50
C GLU A 161 -7.90 -7.53 15.96
N SER A 162 -6.59 -7.37 15.74
CA SER A 162 -5.79 -6.26 16.22
C SER A 162 -5.67 -5.09 15.24
N VAL A 163 -6.25 -5.17 14.02
CA VAL A 163 -6.44 -3.99 13.16
C VAL A 163 -7.48 -3.10 13.83
N ALA A 164 -7.09 -1.85 14.11
CA ALA A 164 -7.96 -0.90 14.81
C ALA A 164 -9.02 -0.29 13.88
N ARG A 165 -8.63 -0.03 12.63
CA ARG A 165 -9.53 0.57 11.62
C ARG A 165 -9.12 0.13 10.23
N TRP A 166 -10.10 -0.26 9.44
CA TRP A 166 -9.94 -0.42 8.00
C TRP A 166 -11.25 0.00 7.36
N ASP A 167 -11.44 1.28 7.03
CA ASP A 167 -12.74 1.81 6.61
C ASP A 167 -12.64 3.12 5.81
N GLU A 168 -13.74 3.56 5.21
CA GLU A 168 -13.87 4.79 4.41
C GLU A 168 -12.84 4.89 3.27
N ASN A 169 -12.48 3.75 2.69
CA ASN A 169 -11.62 3.69 1.52
C ASN A 169 -12.47 3.73 0.24
N LEU A 170 -11.88 4.16 -0.87
CA LEU A 170 -12.48 4.04 -2.19
C LEU A 170 -11.70 3.01 -3.00
N TYR A 171 -12.42 2.00 -3.49
CA TYR A 171 -11.86 0.95 -4.32
C TYR A 171 -12.45 1.00 -5.72
N TRP A 172 -11.62 0.75 -6.73
CA TRP A 172 -12.09 0.72 -8.12
C TRP A 172 -11.33 -0.31 -8.93
N LEU A 173 -12.03 -1.33 -9.41
CA LEU A 173 -11.55 -2.20 -10.48
C LEU A 173 -12.21 -1.75 -11.77
N THR A 174 -11.43 -1.27 -12.74
CA THR A 174 -11.95 -0.57 -13.93
C THR A 174 -12.84 -1.46 -14.81
N THR A 175 -12.62 -2.78 -14.77
CA THR A 175 -13.43 -3.76 -15.49
C THR A 175 -14.84 -3.91 -14.90
N GLY A 176 -15.05 -3.47 -13.66
CA GLY A 176 -16.30 -3.64 -12.93
C GLY A 176 -16.49 -5.05 -12.34
N ASP A 177 -15.48 -5.92 -12.46
CA ASP A 177 -15.51 -7.24 -11.84
C ASP A 177 -15.52 -7.16 -10.30
N GLU A 178 -15.87 -8.28 -9.67
CA GLU A 178 -15.91 -8.37 -8.21
C GLU A 178 -14.50 -8.23 -7.62
N LEU A 179 -14.33 -7.29 -6.68
CA LEU A 179 -13.09 -7.11 -5.94
C LEU A 179 -12.80 -8.34 -5.08
N ARG A 180 -11.61 -8.91 -5.26
CA ARG A 180 -11.16 -10.10 -4.54
C ARG A 180 -10.25 -9.71 -3.38
N VAL A 181 -10.39 -10.42 -2.27
CA VAL A 181 -9.47 -10.41 -1.13
C VAL A 181 -8.91 -11.81 -0.94
N TYR A 182 -7.64 -11.90 -0.57
CA TYR A 182 -7.05 -13.15 -0.10
C TYR A 182 -7.11 -13.16 1.42
N LEU A 183 -7.94 -14.05 1.95
CA LEU A 183 -8.27 -14.18 3.37
C LEU A 183 -8.27 -15.67 3.76
N PRO A 184 -7.11 -16.19 4.19
CA PRO A 184 -7.00 -17.53 4.72
C PRO A 184 -7.87 -17.75 5.98
N GLY A 185 -8.62 -18.85 5.99
CA GLY A 185 -9.31 -19.38 7.15
C GLY A 185 -8.88 -20.82 7.48
N ASP A 186 -9.74 -21.57 8.15
CA ASP A 186 -9.51 -22.98 8.51
C ASP A 186 -9.91 -23.94 7.37
N GLU A 187 -10.59 -23.43 6.34
CA GLU A 187 -10.95 -24.16 5.14
C GLU A 187 -9.76 -24.37 4.16
N PRO A 188 -9.89 -25.26 3.16
CA PRO A 188 -8.83 -25.50 2.17
C PRO A 188 -8.45 -24.27 1.35
N TYR A 189 -7.19 -24.23 0.89
CA TYR A 189 -6.57 -23.13 0.11
C TYR A 189 -7.44 -22.58 -1.03
N ALA A 190 -8.17 -23.45 -1.74
CA ALA A 190 -9.03 -23.08 -2.85
C ALA A 190 -10.16 -22.09 -2.48
N ARG A 191 -10.40 -21.85 -1.18
CA ARG A 191 -11.42 -20.92 -0.66
C ARG A 191 -10.84 -19.68 0.01
N TRP A 192 -9.53 -19.46 -0.10
CA TRP A 192 -8.88 -18.31 0.52
C TRP A 192 -9.03 -17.04 -0.31
N PHE A 193 -9.29 -17.14 -1.62
CA PHE A 193 -9.71 -16.00 -2.44
C PHE A 193 -11.22 -15.83 -2.31
N ARG A 194 -11.64 -14.63 -1.90
CA ARG A 194 -13.02 -14.33 -1.51
C ARG A 194 -13.43 -12.97 -2.05
N PRO A 195 -14.74 -12.71 -2.19
CA PRO A 195 -15.22 -11.36 -2.48
C PRO A 195 -14.91 -10.38 -1.35
N LEU A 196 -14.82 -9.08 -1.66
CA LEU A 196 -14.72 -7.99 -0.68
C LEU A 196 -15.80 -8.08 0.42
N GLN A 197 -16.96 -8.66 0.11
CA GLN A 197 -18.01 -8.90 1.10
C GLN A 197 -17.53 -9.71 2.32
N ALA A 198 -16.63 -10.68 2.13
CA ALA A 198 -16.07 -11.45 3.24
C ALA A 198 -15.20 -10.58 4.17
N TRP A 199 -14.52 -9.57 3.62
CA TRP A 199 -13.79 -8.58 4.41
C TRP A 199 -14.73 -7.67 5.20
N ARG A 200 -15.87 -7.29 4.58
CA ARG A 200 -16.91 -6.50 5.24
C ARG A 200 -17.60 -7.22 6.39
N GLU A 201 -17.80 -8.52 6.26
CA GLU A 201 -18.39 -9.37 7.31
C GLU A 201 -17.50 -9.46 8.56
N LEU A 202 -16.18 -9.26 8.43
CA LEU A 202 -15.26 -9.15 9.56
C LEU A 202 -15.37 -7.80 10.29
N GLY A 203 -16.13 -6.85 9.74
CA GLY A 203 -16.37 -5.55 10.32
C GLY A 203 -15.58 -4.41 9.67
N PHE A 204 -14.76 -4.69 8.67
CA PHE A 204 -14.00 -3.70 7.91
C PHE A 204 -14.81 -3.11 6.76
N ASP A 205 -14.35 -2.00 6.18
CA ASP A 205 -14.86 -1.39 4.94
C ASP A 205 -16.39 -1.23 4.86
N LYS A 206 -17.04 -0.97 6.00
CA LYS A 206 -18.49 -0.79 6.12
C LYS A 206 -18.96 0.51 5.47
N GLN A 207 -18.13 1.54 5.51
CA GLN A 207 -18.37 2.86 4.95
C GLN A 207 -17.52 3.11 3.70
N SER A 208 -16.69 2.14 3.29
CA SER A 208 -15.92 2.20 2.05
C SER A 208 -16.79 2.07 0.79
N MET A 209 -16.39 2.74 -0.28
CA MET A 209 -17.09 2.76 -1.57
C MET A 209 -16.36 1.94 -2.62
N VAL A 210 -17.13 1.31 -3.51
CA VAL A 210 -16.60 0.67 -4.72
C VAL A 210 -17.15 1.41 -5.93
N THR A 211 -16.38 2.34 -6.48
CA THR A 211 -16.81 3.24 -7.56
C THR A 211 -15.63 3.95 -8.21
N ASP A 212 -15.85 4.56 -9.38
CA ASP A 212 -14.82 5.34 -10.08
C ASP A 212 -14.39 6.55 -9.22
N PRO A 213 -13.08 6.73 -8.93
CA PRO A 213 -12.57 7.87 -8.18
C PRO A 213 -12.66 9.19 -8.94
N LEU A 214 -12.93 9.18 -10.26
CA LEU A 214 -12.97 10.35 -11.13
C LEU A 214 -11.61 11.06 -11.18
N PHE A 215 -10.55 10.31 -11.51
CA PHE A 215 -9.24 10.91 -11.80
C PHE A 215 -9.33 11.91 -12.95
N VAL A 216 -8.47 12.94 -12.92
CA VAL A 216 -8.39 13.96 -13.97
C VAL A 216 -7.97 13.30 -15.29
N ASP A 217 -6.87 12.55 -15.28
CA ASP A 217 -6.33 11.85 -16.45
C ASP A 217 -5.42 10.66 -16.04
N ALA A 218 -6.06 9.58 -15.58
CA ALA A 218 -5.35 8.36 -15.16
C ALA A 218 -4.51 7.72 -16.27
N ALA A 219 -4.89 7.89 -17.54
CA ALA A 219 -4.16 7.34 -18.68
C ALA A 219 -2.76 7.96 -18.85
N ASN A 220 -2.57 9.18 -18.34
CA ASN A 220 -1.29 9.88 -18.30
C ASN A 220 -0.70 9.98 -16.88
N ASN A 221 -1.12 9.10 -15.97
CA ASN A 221 -0.70 9.07 -14.56
C ASN A 221 -1.05 10.34 -13.76
N ASP A 222 -2.07 11.09 -14.18
CA ASP A 222 -2.61 12.21 -13.41
C ASP A 222 -3.76 11.73 -12.52
N PHE A 223 -3.38 11.37 -11.30
CA PHE A 223 -4.29 10.85 -10.27
C PHE A 223 -4.88 11.95 -9.37
N ARG A 224 -4.81 13.21 -9.79
CA ARG A 224 -5.62 14.26 -9.16
C ARG A 224 -7.10 13.94 -9.36
N LEU A 225 -7.93 14.35 -8.43
CA LEU A 225 -9.37 14.08 -8.47
C LEU A 225 -10.13 15.25 -9.08
N ARG A 226 -11.14 14.93 -9.89
CA ARG A 226 -12.13 15.91 -10.32
C ARG A 226 -12.97 16.38 -9.12
N PRO A 227 -13.49 17.63 -9.13
CA PRO A 227 -14.28 18.18 -8.02
C PRO A 227 -15.48 17.33 -7.60
N GLU A 228 -16.04 16.54 -8.51
CA GLU A 228 -17.20 15.67 -8.28
C GLU A 228 -16.82 14.29 -7.71
N SER A 229 -15.54 14.04 -7.42
CA SER A 229 -15.06 12.75 -6.93
C SER A 229 -15.81 12.28 -5.69
N PRO A 230 -16.32 11.04 -5.65
CA PRO A 230 -16.96 10.48 -4.47
C PRO A 230 -15.99 10.30 -3.29
N ALA A 231 -14.67 10.30 -3.53
CA ALA A 231 -13.68 10.22 -2.46
C ALA A 231 -13.81 11.36 -1.44
N PHE A 232 -14.23 12.56 -1.88
CA PHE A 232 -14.41 13.70 -0.98
C PHE A 232 -15.53 13.48 0.04
N ALA A 233 -16.56 12.70 -0.31
CA ALA A 233 -17.62 12.35 0.64
C ALA A 233 -17.14 11.39 1.74
N LEU A 234 -16.07 10.64 1.47
CA LEU A 234 -15.38 9.80 2.46
C LEU A 234 -14.37 10.58 3.31
N GLY A 235 -14.18 11.88 3.04
CA GLY A 235 -13.20 12.72 3.73
C GLY A 235 -11.80 12.69 3.12
N PHE A 236 -11.62 12.16 1.91
CA PHE A 236 -10.34 12.26 1.20
C PHE A 236 -9.97 13.73 0.96
N GLU A 237 -8.71 14.09 1.20
CA GLU A 237 -8.13 15.40 0.96
C GLU A 237 -7.28 15.37 -0.31
N PRO A 238 -7.42 16.32 -1.25
CA PRO A 238 -6.58 16.41 -2.43
C PRO A 238 -5.09 16.37 -2.10
N ILE A 239 -4.33 15.57 -2.85
CA ILE A 239 -2.88 15.47 -2.68
C ILE A 239 -2.19 16.47 -3.62
N ASP A 240 -1.46 17.42 -3.04
CA ASP A 240 -0.58 18.31 -3.80
C ASP A 240 0.83 17.74 -3.91
N LEU A 241 1.25 17.45 -5.14
CA LEU A 241 2.59 16.97 -5.48
C LEU A 241 3.39 17.97 -6.31
N SER A 242 2.97 19.24 -6.40
CA SER A 242 3.63 20.24 -7.27
C SER A 242 5.09 20.51 -6.89
N ALA A 243 5.49 20.20 -5.66
CA ALA A 243 6.83 20.39 -5.12
C ALA A 243 7.65 19.09 -5.00
N VAL A 244 7.17 18.00 -5.60
CA VAL A 244 7.84 16.69 -5.61
C VAL A 244 9.10 16.71 -6.49
N GLY A 245 10.15 16.05 -6.01
CA GLY A 245 11.39 15.85 -6.75
C GLY A 245 12.42 16.96 -6.54
N PRO A 246 13.47 17.03 -7.40
CA PRO A 246 14.52 18.01 -7.27
C PRO A 246 13.98 19.44 -7.32
N ARG A 247 14.30 20.24 -6.30
CA ARG A 247 13.92 21.65 -6.22
C ARG A 247 15.07 22.53 -6.70
N ASN A 248 14.74 23.58 -7.46
CA ASN A 248 15.70 24.63 -7.77
C ASN A 248 16.17 25.28 -6.46
N ARG A 249 17.48 25.41 -6.29
CA ARG A 249 18.10 26.08 -5.13
C ARG A 249 17.93 27.59 -5.19
#